data_AF-A0A8D8EUJ6-F1
#
_entry.id   AF-A0A8D8EUJ6-F1
#
_cell.length_a   1.000
_cell.length_b   1.000
_cell.length_c   1.000
_cell.angle_alpha   90.00
_cell.angle_beta   90.00
_cell.angle_gamma   90.00
#
_symmetry.space_group_name_H-M   'P 1'
#
loop_
_entity.id
_entity.type
_entity.pdbx_description
1 polymer ?
#
loop_
_entity_poly.entity_id
_entity_poly.type
_entity_poly.pdbx_seq_one_letter_code
_entity_poly.pdbx_strand_id
1 'polypeptide(L)'
;MWKLCNISRNQYFLVGLLVGFLYSYYMPQDLTEIVTECPEATEREHLLAEDAKYGSEFEPQLNLEQKPMTARKQVKNIVRPRYYYTELGIREKLFVGVMTTQENIDSLATAINRTSAHLVNKIKFFINADNVKANFKLKNIVGFTDTRENLRPFHVLKYIADNYLDDYDYFLLVSDTGYVNARQLRETLSHISISFDVYMGTPHGTTFDEEEPDRPSDAQYCDLHSGIVLSSSVIRKIRANLDWCVRNSVSNQHNLNIGRCVKYSSKIDSCQSSWQGINVTSYKLNSYKIYRDLHMIKHEAAFNRASVIYPITTADDFYLLHAYFSRVHLEQINAAKEQIHQEASAISNGTLSNDILEVRWPLGVPKPNPSESRHDIIPWTHLNLTHSFMYTSEINVRPLSSVDAEDMQNILNKTILEAHRSNPQLEYRGLHSAYRKFDAVRGMDYRMHLSFYDRGRREHVLKSFEVVKPIGLIEIVPSPYVTESTRIAILLPTLEHQVHDAEQFVQHYEKTCMDNQDNTFLMLIFYYRAETPSKGDEDVFLPLKNLALSLTDRHKQDGSRIAWVSIRLPPELTTPFNPNNLLSTSMYGPAPQQLLSFAAADL
;
A
#
# COMPACT_ATOMS: atom_id res chain seq x y z
N MET A 1 -74.96 38.30 -21.13
CA MET A 1 -74.11 38.22 -19.93
C MET A 1 -72.98 37.26 -20.28
N TRP A 2 -71.75 37.80 -20.40
CA TRP A 2 -70.49 37.13 -20.77
C TRP A 2 -70.49 36.31 -22.08
N LYS A 3 -70.31 37.00 -23.22
CA LYS A 3 -69.79 36.38 -24.45
C LYS A 3 -68.26 36.52 -24.46
N LEU A 4 -67.58 35.38 -24.57
CA LEU A 4 -66.13 35.27 -24.67
C LEU A 4 -65.60 36.13 -25.82
N CYS A 5 -64.66 37.03 -25.51
CA CYS A 5 -63.87 37.72 -26.51
C CYS A 5 -62.77 36.77 -26.98
N ASN A 6 -62.79 36.42 -28.26
CA ASN A 6 -61.87 35.48 -28.90
C ASN A 6 -60.48 36.15 -29.03
N ILE A 7 -59.58 35.85 -28.09
CA ILE A 7 -58.21 36.38 -28.06
C ILE A 7 -57.33 35.52 -28.99
N SER A 8 -56.66 36.15 -29.95
CA SER A 8 -55.86 35.45 -30.95
C SER A 8 -54.49 35.05 -30.40
N ARG A 9 -53.86 34.01 -30.97
CA ARG A 9 -52.59 33.39 -30.50
C ARG A 9 -51.45 34.39 -30.27
N ASN A 10 -51.42 35.47 -31.05
CA ASN A 10 -50.38 36.51 -30.96
C ASN A 10 -50.56 37.42 -29.73
N GLN A 11 -51.78 37.55 -29.20
CA GLN A 11 -52.05 38.33 -27.99
C GLN A 11 -51.58 37.60 -26.73
N TYR A 12 -51.64 36.26 -26.68
CA TYR A 12 -51.05 35.48 -25.58
C TYR A 12 -49.53 35.62 -25.54
N PHE A 13 -48.88 35.72 -26.69
CA PHE A 13 -47.43 35.97 -26.77
C PHE A 13 -47.07 37.37 -26.24
N LEU A 14 -47.82 38.40 -26.64
CA LEU A 14 -47.62 39.77 -26.15
C LEU A 14 -47.87 39.90 -24.64
N VAL A 15 -48.92 39.25 -24.12
CA VAL A 15 -49.20 39.20 -22.69
C VAL A 15 -48.10 38.44 -21.94
N GLY A 16 -47.61 37.32 -22.49
CA GLY A 16 -46.49 36.57 -21.91
C GLY A 16 -45.20 37.39 -21.86
N LEU A 17 -44.92 38.17 -22.91
CA LEU A 17 -43.74 39.04 -22.96
C LEU A 17 -43.86 40.21 -21.98
N LEU A 18 -45.04 40.81 -21.86
CA LEU A 18 -45.32 41.87 -20.86
C LEU A 18 -45.19 41.36 -19.42
N VAL A 19 -45.72 40.17 -19.12
CA VAL A 19 -45.60 39.55 -17.80
C VAL A 19 -44.15 39.17 -17.51
N GLY A 20 -43.42 38.64 -18.50
CA GLY A 20 -42.00 38.31 -18.35
C GLY A 20 -41.14 39.56 -18.11
N PHE A 21 -41.45 40.67 -18.79
CA PHE A 21 -40.73 41.93 -18.59
C PHE A 21 -41.04 42.57 -17.23
N LEU A 22 -42.31 42.52 -16.79
CA LEU A 22 -42.70 42.97 -15.46
C LEU A 22 -42.06 42.11 -14.36
N TYR A 23 -42.00 40.80 -14.55
CA TYR A 23 -41.33 39.89 -13.62
C TYR A 23 -39.83 40.20 -13.55
N SER A 24 -39.17 40.38 -14.69
CA SER A 24 -37.75 40.74 -14.74
C SER A 24 -37.45 42.12 -14.16
N TYR A 25 -38.38 43.07 -14.25
CA TYR A 25 -38.20 44.41 -13.69
C TYR A 25 -38.40 44.46 -12.18
N TYR A 26 -39.29 43.62 -11.65
CA TYR A 26 -39.56 43.53 -10.20
C TYR A 26 -38.69 42.50 -9.47
N MET A 27 -37.89 41.70 -10.18
CA MET A 27 -36.95 40.76 -9.55
C MET A 27 -35.68 41.52 -9.13
N PRO A 28 -35.40 41.69 -7.83
CA PRO A 28 -34.21 42.36 -7.36
C PRO A 28 -32.95 41.57 -7.78
N GLN A 29 -31.95 42.28 -8.30
CA GLN A 29 -30.69 41.72 -8.85
C GLN A 29 -29.73 41.13 -7.80
N ASP A 30 -30.12 41.03 -6.53
CA ASP A 30 -29.32 40.44 -5.46
C ASP A 30 -29.84 39.04 -5.11
N LEU A 31 -29.58 38.08 -6.00
CA LEU A 31 -29.64 36.65 -5.66
C LEU A 31 -28.30 36.00 -5.98
N THR A 32 -27.25 36.47 -5.31
CA THR A 32 -25.99 35.75 -5.20
C THR A 32 -26.18 34.52 -4.30
N GLU A 33 -25.90 33.35 -4.88
CA GLU A 33 -25.49 32.11 -4.22
C GLU A 33 -26.36 31.62 -3.04
N ILE A 34 -27.36 30.80 -3.37
CA ILE A 34 -27.89 29.81 -2.42
C ILE A 34 -26.80 28.74 -2.23
N VAL A 35 -25.86 29.02 -1.32
CA VAL A 35 -25.06 27.98 -0.67
C VAL A 35 -25.99 27.30 0.32
N THR A 36 -26.32 26.04 0.07
CA THR A 36 -27.00 25.19 1.05
C THR A 36 -26.04 24.86 2.18
N GLU A 37 -25.98 25.72 3.19
CA GLU A 37 -25.37 25.42 4.48
C GLU A 37 -26.35 24.61 5.37
N CYS A 38 -25.78 23.66 6.10
CA CYS A 38 -26.46 22.68 6.95
C CYS A 38 -27.37 23.32 8.03
N PRO A 39 -28.49 22.68 8.40
CA PRO A 39 -29.42 23.21 9.40
C PRO A 39 -28.92 22.90 10.82
N GLU A 40 -27.95 23.66 11.32
CA GLU A 40 -27.57 23.65 12.75
C GLU A 40 -27.40 25.06 13.35
N ALA A 41 -27.61 26.14 12.57
CA ALA A 41 -27.36 27.51 13.02
C ALA A 41 -28.62 28.34 13.36
N THR A 42 -29.83 27.90 12.99
CA THR A 42 -31.04 28.73 13.04
C THR A 42 -31.66 28.90 14.43
N GLU A 43 -31.24 28.11 15.43
CA GLU A 43 -31.67 28.33 16.84
C GLU A 43 -30.86 29.43 17.54
N ARG A 44 -29.71 29.86 17.00
CA ARG A 44 -28.87 30.90 17.62
C ARG A 44 -29.24 32.33 17.22
N GLU A 45 -29.77 32.54 16.01
CA GLU A 45 -30.08 33.90 15.54
C GLU A 45 -31.39 34.46 16.13
N HIS A 46 -32.38 33.60 16.42
CA HIS A 46 -33.62 34.06 17.04
C HIS A 46 -33.45 34.51 18.50
N LEU A 47 -32.40 34.04 19.19
CA LEU A 47 -32.08 34.48 20.56
C LEU A 47 -31.33 35.82 20.59
N LEU A 48 -30.62 36.18 19.51
CA LEU A 48 -29.83 37.42 19.44
C LEU A 48 -30.65 38.66 19.04
N ALA A 49 -31.88 38.46 18.53
CA ALA A 49 -32.78 39.55 18.17
C ALA A 49 -33.62 40.09 19.35
N GLU A 50 -33.78 39.33 20.44
CA GLU A 50 -34.46 39.79 21.66
C GLU A 50 -33.51 40.51 22.65
N ASP A 51 -32.20 40.28 22.54
CA ASP A 51 -31.17 40.88 23.42
C ASP A 51 -30.84 42.35 23.13
N ALA A 52 -31.35 42.92 22.03
CA ALA A 52 -31.14 44.35 21.70
C ALA A 52 -32.01 45.32 22.53
N LYS A 53 -32.83 44.82 23.49
CA LYS A 53 -33.81 45.63 24.23
C LYS A 53 -33.49 45.88 25.71
N TYR A 54 -32.43 45.29 26.27
CA TYR A 54 -31.99 45.54 27.65
C TYR A 54 -30.48 45.78 27.70
N GLY A 55 -30.09 47.06 27.79
CA GLY A 55 -28.72 47.45 28.05
C GLY A 55 -28.40 47.38 29.54
N SER A 56 -27.54 46.43 29.95
CA SER A 56 -26.53 46.55 31.01
C SER A 56 -25.97 45.16 31.36
N GLU A 57 -24.64 45.05 31.45
CA GLU A 57 -23.81 43.94 31.94
C GLU A 57 -24.54 42.72 32.55
N PHE A 58 -24.42 41.57 31.88
CA PHE A 58 -24.80 40.27 32.43
C PHE A 58 -23.54 39.43 32.70
N GLU A 59 -23.22 39.19 33.98
CA GLU A 59 -22.27 38.14 34.38
C GLU A 59 -23.01 36.80 34.48
N PRO A 60 -22.53 35.71 33.84
CA PRO A 60 -23.22 34.44 33.86
C PRO A 60 -23.12 33.77 35.24
N GLN A 61 -24.23 33.70 35.97
CA GLN A 61 -24.37 32.85 37.15
C GLN A 61 -24.80 31.43 36.74
N LEU A 62 -24.01 30.43 37.14
CA LEU A 62 -24.24 29.02 36.84
C LEU A 62 -25.31 28.44 37.79
N ASN A 63 -26.59 28.50 37.40
CA ASN A 63 -27.68 27.88 38.16
C ASN A 63 -27.66 26.35 37.99
N LEU A 64 -27.15 25.63 39.00
CA LEU A 64 -27.02 24.17 39.01
C LEU A 64 -28.27 23.40 39.47
N GLU A 65 -29.35 24.07 39.87
CA GLU A 65 -30.45 23.41 40.61
C GLU A 65 -31.64 22.93 39.78
N GLN A 66 -31.70 23.15 38.47
CA GLN A 66 -32.90 22.83 37.67
C GLN A 66 -32.64 22.17 36.31
N LYS A 67 -31.70 21.22 36.21
CA LYS A 67 -31.75 20.24 35.10
C LYS A 67 -32.38 18.93 35.58
N PRO A 68 -33.51 18.49 34.99
CA PRO A 68 -33.98 17.13 35.23
C PRO A 68 -32.88 16.16 34.79
N MET A 69 -32.55 15.21 35.66
CA MET A 69 -31.55 14.17 35.41
C MET A 69 -32.04 13.19 34.34
N THR A 70 -32.05 13.62 33.08
CA THR A 70 -32.11 12.69 31.95
C THR A 70 -30.79 11.92 31.96
N ALA A 71 -30.89 10.59 32.09
CA ALA A 71 -29.74 9.70 32.19
C ALA A 71 -28.67 10.09 31.15
N ARG A 72 -27.47 10.43 31.64
CA ARG A 72 -26.30 10.69 30.78
C ARG A 72 -26.13 9.46 29.89
N LYS A 73 -26.50 9.59 28.61
CA LYS A 73 -26.19 8.60 27.58
C LYS A 73 -24.69 8.38 27.70
N GLN A 74 -24.27 7.17 28.09
CA GLN A 74 -22.86 6.87 28.24
C GLN A 74 -22.15 7.32 26.97
N VAL A 75 -21.20 8.23 27.10
CA VAL A 75 -20.37 8.68 25.99
C VAL A 75 -19.69 7.41 25.49
N LYS A 76 -20.14 6.88 24.36
CA LYS A 76 -19.39 5.83 23.67
C LYS A 76 -18.03 6.45 23.43
N ASN A 77 -16.98 5.87 24.01
CA ASN A 77 -15.62 6.28 23.70
C ASN A 77 -15.49 6.24 22.18
N ILE A 78 -15.38 7.42 21.57
CA ILE A 78 -15.06 7.54 20.15
C ILE A 78 -13.60 7.12 20.08
N VAL A 79 -13.38 5.83 19.88
CA VAL A 79 -12.06 5.31 19.56
C VAL A 79 -11.78 5.83 18.16
N ARG A 80 -11.04 6.94 18.07
CA ARG A 80 -10.59 7.46 16.78
C ARG A 80 -9.77 6.36 16.12
N PRO A 81 -10.16 5.87 14.94
CA PRO A 81 -9.35 4.91 14.22
C PRO A 81 -7.92 5.40 14.00
N ARG A 82 -6.95 4.49 14.14
CA ARG A 82 -5.53 4.82 13.98
C ARG A 82 -5.16 5.13 12.52
N TYR A 83 -6.03 4.78 11.57
CA TYR A 83 -5.75 4.87 10.15
C TYR A 83 -6.91 5.51 9.37
N TYR A 84 -6.57 6.33 8.39
CA TYR A 84 -7.53 7.02 7.51
C TYR A 84 -8.50 6.07 6.79
N TYR A 85 -8.06 4.86 6.43
CA TYR A 85 -8.91 3.89 5.75
C TYR A 85 -10.09 3.42 6.61
N THR A 86 -9.90 3.34 7.93
CA THR A 86 -10.95 2.94 8.86
C THR A 86 -11.96 4.06 9.10
N GLU A 87 -11.51 5.33 9.14
CA GLU A 87 -12.39 6.51 9.20
C GLU A 87 -13.29 6.62 7.97
N LEU A 88 -12.73 6.33 6.79
CA LEU A 88 -13.44 6.35 5.52
C LEU A 88 -14.32 5.11 5.29
N GLY A 89 -14.34 4.15 6.22
CA GLY A 89 -15.11 2.91 6.10
C GLY A 89 -14.69 2.06 4.89
N ILE A 90 -13.42 2.11 4.51
CA ILE A 90 -12.90 1.37 3.36
C ILE A 90 -12.84 -0.11 3.72
N ARG A 91 -13.61 -0.90 2.98
CA ARG A 91 -13.71 -2.35 3.14
C ARG A 91 -12.66 -3.08 2.32
N GLU A 92 -12.17 -4.17 2.89
CA GLU A 92 -11.38 -5.17 2.18
C GLU A 92 -12.28 -5.98 1.23
N LYS A 93 -11.69 -6.60 0.20
CA LYS A 93 -12.49 -7.18 -0.88
C LYS A 93 -13.10 -8.54 -0.55
N LEU A 94 -12.32 -9.44 0.05
CA LEU A 94 -12.72 -10.85 0.16
C LEU A 94 -12.39 -11.44 1.53
N PHE A 95 -13.41 -11.96 2.20
CA PHE A 95 -13.30 -12.84 3.35
C PHE A 95 -13.58 -14.29 2.93
N VAL A 96 -12.75 -15.24 3.36
CA VAL A 96 -12.97 -16.68 3.11
C VAL A 96 -13.31 -17.42 4.40
N GLY A 97 -14.49 -18.01 4.44
CA GLY A 97 -14.95 -18.90 5.49
C GLY A 97 -14.93 -20.35 5.03
N VAL A 98 -14.09 -21.17 5.67
CA VAL A 98 -13.97 -22.60 5.35
C VAL A 98 -14.70 -23.41 6.41
N MET A 99 -15.67 -24.23 6.00
CA MET A 99 -16.35 -25.18 6.88
C MET A 99 -15.59 -26.51 6.88
N THR A 100 -15.02 -26.90 8.03
CA THR A 100 -14.20 -28.12 8.16
C THR A 100 -14.52 -28.91 9.44
N THR A 101 -14.27 -30.20 9.47
CA THR A 101 -14.44 -31.03 10.68
C THR A 101 -13.18 -31.02 11.53
N GLN A 102 -13.27 -31.47 12.79
CA GLN A 102 -12.12 -31.53 13.69
C GLN A 102 -10.99 -32.44 13.17
N GLU A 103 -11.35 -33.51 12.45
CA GLU A 103 -10.42 -34.50 11.89
C GLU A 103 -9.58 -33.93 10.72
N ASN A 104 -10.16 -33.02 9.93
CA ASN A 104 -9.54 -32.46 8.73
C ASN A 104 -8.68 -31.22 8.99
N ILE A 105 -8.58 -30.77 10.25
CA ILE A 105 -7.85 -29.53 10.61
C ILE A 105 -6.35 -29.66 10.29
N ASP A 106 -5.74 -30.76 10.71
CA ASP A 106 -4.29 -30.95 10.58
C ASP A 106 -3.87 -31.31 9.14
N SER A 107 -4.82 -31.79 8.31
CA SER A 107 -4.61 -32.16 6.90
C SER A 107 -5.11 -31.08 5.94
N LEU A 108 -6.38 -31.13 5.54
CA LEU A 108 -6.97 -30.32 4.48
C LEU A 108 -7.02 -28.83 4.86
N ALA A 109 -7.45 -28.50 6.08
CA ALA A 109 -7.53 -27.10 6.50
C ALA A 109 -6.14 -26.43 6.56
N THR A 110 -5.12 -27.18 7.00
CA THR A 110 -3.72 -26.72 6.97
C THR A 110 -3.23 -26.49 5.54
N ALA A 111 -3.58 -27.37 4.59
CA ALA A 111 -3.25 -27.21 3.17
C ALA A 111 -3.94 -25.98 2.55
N ILE A 112 -5.23 -25.77 2.82
CA ILE A 112 -5.97 -24.57 2.39
C ILE A 112 -5.34 -23.29 2.97
N ASN A 113 -4.97 -23.31 4.26
CA ASN A 113 -4.35 -22.15 4.89
C ASN A 113 -3.01 -21.79 4.22
N ARG A 114 -2.15 -22.78 3.96
CA ARG A 114 -0.84 -22.52 3.31
C ARG A 114 -0.99 -22.00 1.88
N THR A 115 -1.93 -22.54 1.11
CA THR A 115 -2.14 -22.18 -0.31
C THR A 115 -2.88 -20.85 -0.49
N SER A 116 -3.90 -20.56 0.34
CA SER A 116 -4.82 -19.43 0.10
C SER A 116 -4.62 -18.25 1.06
N ALA A 117 -4.14 -18.45 2.29
CA ALA A 117 -4.17 -17.39 3.31
C ALA A 117 -3.34 -16.15 2.99
N HIS A 118 -2.27 -16.31 2.21
CA HIS A 118 -1.41 -15.20 1.79
C HIS A 118 -1.94 -14.46 0.55
N LEU A 119 -2.97 -15.01 -0.12
CA LEU A 119 -3.56 -14.46 -1.35
C LEU A 119 -4.89 -13.74 -1.09
N VAL A 120 -5.57 -14.06 0.01
CA VAL A 120 -6.83 -13.43 0.43
C VAL A 120 -6.59 -12.50 1.61
N ASN A 121 -7.48 -11.52 1.80
CA ASN A 121 -7.37 -10.58 2.92
C ASN A 121 -7.52 -11.28 4.27
N LYS A 122 -8.49 -12.19 4.38
CA LYS A 122 -8.74 -12.96 5.60
C LYS A 122 -9.32 -14.34 5.32
N ILE A 123 -8.87 -15.31 6.12
CA ILE A 123 -9.41 -16.66 6.14
C ILE A 123 -9.71 -17.11 7.57
N LYS A 124 -10.85 -17.76 7.76
CA LYS A 124 -11.24 -18.40 9.03
C LYS A 124 -11.79 -19.81 8.80
N PHE A 125 -11.44 -20.71 9.71
CA PHE A 125 -11.87 -22.10 9.69
C PHE A 125 -12.92 -22.32 10.76
N PHE A 126 -14.07 -22.86 10.36
CA PHE A 126 -15.23 -23.04 11.21
C PHE A 126 -15.45 -24.51 11.53
N ILE A 127 -15.37 -24.85 12.81
CA ILE A 127 -15.47 -26.23 13.32
C ILE A 127 -16.55 -26.34 14.39
N ASN A 128 -17.13 -27.52 14.54
CA ASN A 128 -17.86 -27.88 15.75
C ASN A 128 -16.83 -28.46 16.73
N ALA A 129 -16.76 -27.90 17.94
CA ALA A 129 -15.79 -28.32 18.95
C ALA A 129 -16.45 -28.33 20.32
N ASP A 130 -16.44 -29.51 20.96
CA ASP A 130 -16.92 -29.67 22.34
C ASP A 130 -16.04 -28.91 23.34
N ASN A 131 -14.75 -28.71 23.01
CA ASN A 131 -13.78 -27.96 23.81
C ASN A 131 -12.88 -27.07 22.93
N VAL A 132 -13.07 -25.74 23.03
CA VAL A 132 -12.31 -24.71 22.29
C VAL A 132 -10.81 -24.66 22.68
N LYS A 133 -10.39 -25.41 23.71
CA LYS A 133 -9.02 -25.48 24.23
C LYS A 133 -8.13 -26.58 23.61
N ALA A 134 -8.52 -27.17 22.49
CA ALA A 134 -7.60 -28.04 21.76
C ALA A 134 -6.45 -27.20 21.18
N ASN A 135 -5.21 -27.57 21.48
CA ASN A 135 -3.99 -26.88 21.04
C ASN A 135 -3.75 -27.07 19.52
N PHE A 136 -4.63 -26.50 18.69
CA PHE A 136 -4.45 -26.51 17.25
C PHE A 136 -3.31 -25.57 16.85
N LYS A 137 -2.46 -25.99 15.90
CA LYS A 137 -1.37 -25.17 15.36
C LYS A 137 -1.89 -23.92 14.61
N LEU A 138 -3.14 -23.98 14.14
CA LEU A 138 -3.79 -22.93 13.37
C LEU A 138 -4.52 -21.92 14.29
N LYS A 139 -4.06 -20.66 14.28
CA LYS A 139 -4.67 -19.56 15.06
C LYS A 139 -5.99 -19.01 14.47
N ASN A 140 -6.39 -19.45 13.28
CA ASN A 140 -7.55 -18.94 12.53
C ASN A 140 -8.81 -19.79 12.68
N ILE A 141 -8.89 -20.61 13.73
CA ILE A 141 -10.01 -21.50 13.98
C ILE A 141 -11.07 -20.82 14.86
N VAL A 142 -12.33 -21.05 14.52
CA VAL A 142 -13.52 -20.66 15.28
C VAL A 142 -14.31 -21.93 15.57
N GLY A 143 -14.41 -22.29 16.84
CA GLY A 143 -15.15 -23.47 17.30
C GLY A 143 -16.54 -23.08 17.82
N PHE A 144 -17.56 -23.80 17.38
CA PHE A 144 -18.92 -23.73 17.92
C PHE A 144 -19.17 -24.89 18.88
N THR A 145 -19.79 -24.61 20.03
CA THR A 145 -20.14 -25.62 21.04
C THR A 145 -21.43 -26.38 20.71
N ASP A 146 -22.21 -25.90 19.74
CA ASP A 146 -23.44 -26.55 19.29
C ASP A 146 -23.11 -27.66 18.28
N THR A 147 -23.39 -28.91 18.64
CA THR A 147 -23.08 -30.10 17.85
C THR A 147 -24.09 -30.39 16.74
N ARG A 148 -25.18 -29.61 16.64
CA ARG A 148 -26.23 -29.80 15.63
C ARG A 148 -25.76 -29.33 14.25
N GLU A 149 -25.50 -30.28 13.35
CA GLU A 149 -24.99 -30.00 11.99
C GLU A 149 -25.94 -29.13 11.15
N ASN A 150 -27.26 -29.28 11.28
CA ASN A 150 -28.22 -28.45 10.54
C ASN A 150 -28.12 -26.95 10.87
N LEU A 151 -27.68 -26.59 12.08
CA LEU A 151 -27.57 -25.20 12.54
C LEU A 151 -26.19 -24.57 12.31
N ARG A 152 -25.19 -25.39 12.08
CA ARG A 152 -23.81 -24.97 11.79
C ARG A 152 -23.68 -23.83 10.77
N PRO A 153 -24.31 -23.87 9.58
CA PRO A 153 -24.19 -22.76 8.62
C PRO A 153 -24.69 -21.42 9.18
N PHE A 154 -25.70 -21.43 10.07
CA PHE A 154 -26.22 -20.21 10.68
C PHE A 154 -25.31 -19.66 11.77
N HIS A 155 -24.61 -20.53 12.52
CA HIS A 155 -23.56 -20.09 13.45
C HIS A 155 -22.40 -19.43 12.71
N VAL A 156 -22.00 -19.97 11.56
CA VAL A 156 -21.00 -19.37 10.66
C VAL A 156 -21.46 -18.00 10.17
N LEU A 157 -22.66 -17.91 9.60
CA LEU A 157 -23.21 -16.66 9.07
C LEU A 157 -23.39 -15.60 10.16
N LYS A 158 -23.83 -15.99 11.37
CA LYS A 158 -23.94 -15.10 12.53
C LYS A 158 -22.57 -14.55 12.94
N TYR A 159 -21.57 -15.42 13.06
CA TYR A 159 -20.22 -15.01 13.44
C TYR A 159 -19.62 -14.03 12.42
N ILE A 160 -19.80 -14.30 11.12
CA ILE A 160 -19.37 -13.39 10.05
C ILE A 160 -20.11 -12.05 10.14
N ALA A 161 -21.43 -12.09 10.33
CA ALA A 161 -22.27 -10.90 10.42
C ALA A 161 -21.95 -10.00 11.63
N ASP A 162 -21.53 -10.59 12.75
CA ASP A 162 -21.23 -9.85 13.98
C ASP A 162 -19.79 -9.31 14.01
N ASN A 163 -18.82 -9.96 13.36
CA ASN A 163 -17.40 -9.60 13.46
C ASN A 163 -16.81 -8.95 12.20
N TYR A 164 -17.33 -9.24 11.00
CA TYR A 164 -16.66 -8.91 9.74
C TYR A 164 -17.56 -8.22 8.70
N LEU A 165 -18.83 -8.01 9.02
CA LEU A 165 -19.83 -7.48 8.08
C LEU A 165 -19.47 -6.10 7.51
N ASP A 166 -18.88 -5.25 8.33
CA ASP A 166 -18.54 -3.88 7.95
C ASP A 166 -17.11 -3.74 7.44
N ASP A 167 -16.29 -4.79 7.54
CA ASP A 167 -14.87 -4.80 7.14
C ASP A 167 -14.65 -5.35 5.72
N TYR A 168 -15.56 -6.19 5.21
CA TYR A 168 -15.40 -6.90 3.92
C TYR A 168 -16.57 -6.70 2.96
N ASP A 169 -16.27 -6.64 1.67
CA ASP A 169 -17.27 -6.50 0.59
C ASP A 169 -17.95 -7.82 0.24
N TYR A 170 -17.16 -8.87 0.03
CA TYR A 170 -17.62 -10.21 -0.38
C TYR A 170 -17.12 -11.29 0.59
N PHE A 171 -17.95 -12.32 0.76
CA PHE A 171 -17.71 -13.45 1.63
C PHE A 171 -17.84 -14.74 0.82
N LEU A 172 -16.74 -15.48 0.71
CA LEU A 172 -16.74 -16.82 0.13
C LEU A 172 -16.92 -17.85 1.25
N LEU A 173 -17.96 -18.67 1.15
CA LEU A 173 -18.14 -19.86 1.98
C LEU A 173 -17.81 -21.10 1.16
N VAL A 174 -16.92 -21.95 1.65
CA VAL A 174 -16.48 -23.17 0.96
C VAL A 174 -16.29 -24.32 1.95
N SER A 175 -16.42 -25.56 1.48
CA SER A 175 -16.04 -26.75 2.25
C SER A 175 -14.52 -26.94 2.32
N ASP A 176 -14.06 -27.81 3.21
CA ASP A 176 -12.65 -28.22 3.30
C ASP A 176 -12.15 -29.11 2.14
N THR A 177 -13.04 -29.53 1.26
CA THR A 177 -12.74 -30.30 0.05
C THR A 177 -12.62 -29.44 -1.21
N GLY A 178 -12.78 -28.12 -1.12
CA GLY A 178 -12.67 -27.20 -2.25
C GLY A 178 -11.31 -26.48 -2.29
N TYR A 179 -10.55 -26.62 -3.37
CA TYR A 179 -9.39 -25.77 -3.65
C TYR A 179 -9.85 -24.46 -4.27
N VAL A 180 -9.40 -23.34 -3.69
CA VAL A 180 -9.76 -22.00 -4.13
C VAL A 180 -8.59 -21.38 -4.89
N ASN A 181 -8.79 -21.05 -6.16
CA ASN A 181 -7.87 -20.20 -6.92
C ASN A 181 -8.06 -18.73 -6.50
N ALA A 182 -7.47 -18.38 -5.36
CA ALA A 182 -7.66 -17.08 -4.71
C ALA A 182 -7.28 -15.88 -5.58
N ARG A 183 -6.26 -16.01 -6.46
CA ARG A 183 -5.83 -14.91 -7.34
C ARG A 183 -6.91 -14.58 -8.36
N GLN A 184 -7.39 -15.59 -9.07
CA GLN A 184 -8.42 -15.45 -10.09
C GLN A 184 -9.74 -14.97 -9.48
N LEU A 185 -10.14 -15.52 -8.34
CA LEU A 185 -11.37 -15.12 -7.67
C LEU A 185 -11.31 -13.64 -7.23
N ARG A 186 -10.20 -13.19 -6.64
CA ARG A 186 -10.04 -11.81 -6.19
C ARG A 186 -10.07 -10.82 -7.36
N GLU A 187 -9.40 -11.16 -8.47
CA GLU A 187 -9.41 -10.36 -9.70
C GLU A 187 -10.83 -10.26 -10.26
N THR A 188 -11.52 -11.39 -10.36
CA THR A 188 -12.90 -11.50 -10.86
C THR A 188 -13.87 -10.66 -10.01
N LEU A 189 -13.82 -10.77 -8.68
CA LEU A 189 -14.68 -10.01 -7.76
C LEU A 189 -14.34 -8.52 -7.69
N SER A 190 -13.10 -8.12 -8.01
CA SER A 190 -12.71 -6.70 -8.02
C SER A 190 -13.47 -5.87 -9.06
N HIS A 191 -14.01 -6.53 -10.10
CA HIS A 191 -14.80 -5.89 -11.14
C HIS A 191 -16.29 -5.73 -10.79
N ILE A 192 -16.77 -6.31 -9.67
CA ILE A 192 -18.17 -6.21 -9.24
C ILE A 192 -18.34 -5.07 -8.23
N SER A 193 -19.29 -4.18 -8.47
CA SER A 193 -19.65 -3.11 -7.54
C SER A 193 -20.44 -3.63 -6.34
N ILE A 194 -20.11 -3.11 -5.15
CA ILE A 194 -20.61 -3.56 -3.83
C ILE A 194 -22.12 -3.31 -3.62
N SER A 195 -22.72 -2.40 -4.39
CA SER A 195 -24.08 -1.90 -4.17
C SER A 195 -25.20 -2.93 -4.42
N PHE A 196 -24.89 -4.11 -4.97
CA PHE A 196 -25.87 -5.10 -5.36
C PHE A 196 -25.87 -6.33 -4.44
N ASP A 197 -27.06 -6.91 -4.27
CA ASP A 197 -27.21 -8.19 -3.58
C ASP A 197 -26.74 -9.32 -4.48
N VAL A 198 -25.53 -9.77 -4.23
CA VAL A 198 -24.90 -10.87 -4.97
C VAL A 198 -24.98 -12.18 -4.17
N TYR A 199 -25.55 -13.22 -4.80
CA TYR A 199 -25.52 -14.61 -4.35
C TYR A 199 -25.07 -15.49 -5.53
N MET A 200 -23.77 -15.76 -5.58
CA MET A 200 -23.13 -16.44 -6.71
C MET A 200 -22.52 -17.77 -6.32
N GLY A 201 -22.46 -18.68 -7.27
CA GLY A 201 -21.86 -20.01 -7.12
C GLY A 201 -22.30 -20.93 -8.24
N THR A 202 -22.02 -22.21 -8.11
CA THR A 202 -22.56 -23.22 -9.03
C THR A 202 -23.83 -23.82 -8.44
N PRO A 203 -24.95 -23.81 -9.18
CA PRO A 203 -26.20 -24.40 -8.71
C PRO A 203 -26.03 -25.91 -8.49
N HIS A 204 -26.71 -26.41 -7.47
CA HIS A 204 -26.74 -27.81 -7.11
C HIS A 204 -27.44 -28.62 -8.22
N GLY A 205 -26.74 -29.59 -8.82
CA GLY A 205 -27.33 -30.50 -9.84
C GLY A 205 -27.12 -30.13 -11.32
N THR A 206 -26.25 -29.18 -11.65
CA THR A 206 -25.90 -28.87 -13.06
C THR A 206 -24.66 -29.60 -13.59
N THR A 207 -24.13 -30.59 -12.85
CA THR A 207 -23.02 -31.42 -13.33
C THR A 207 -23.56 -32.69 -13.96
N PHE A 208 -23.94 -32.59 -15.24
CA PHE A 208 -24.22 -33.55 -16.33
C PHE A 208 -24.57 -35.03 -16.11
N ASP A 209 -24.52 -35.61 -14.93
CA ASP A 209 -24.88 -37.01 -14.70
C ASP A 209 -25.92 -37.10 -13.59
N GLU A 210 -26.98 -37.86 -13.87
CA GLU A 210 -28.13 -38.22 -13.03
C GLU A 210 -29.42 -37.41 -13.30
N GLU A 211 -30.10 -37.85 -14.37
CA GLU A 211 -31.56 -37.76 -14.53
C GLU A 211 -32.24 -38.65 -13.47
N GLU A 212 -32.37 -38.18 -12.24
CA GLU A 212 -33.41 -38.71 -11.34
C GLU A 212 -34.73 -37.92 -11.53
N PRO A 213 -35.89 -38.60 -11.67
CA PRO A 213 -37.13 -37.97 -12.13
C PRO A 213 -37.89 -37.17 -11.05
N ASP A 214 -37.47 -37.25 -9.78
CA ASP A 214 -38.11 -36.57 -8.66
C ASP A 214 -37.22 -35.42 -8.15
N ARG A 215 -37.11 -34.31 -8.91
CA ARG A 215 -36.42 -33.11 -8.42
C ARG A 215 -37.38 -32.21 -7.62
N PRO A 216 -37.20 -32.03 -6.30
CA PRO A 216 -37.79 -30.89 -5.60
C PRO A 216 -37.12 -29.59 -6.07
N SER A 217 -37.74 -28.44 -5.77
CA SER A 217 -37.27 -27.06 -6.03
C SER A 217 -35.89 -26.67 -5.46
N ASP A 218 -35.09 -27.65 -5.04
CA ASP A 218 -33.84 -27.52 -4.30
C ASP A 218 -32.59 -27.47 -5.21
N ALA A 219 -32.71 -27.79 -6.51
CA ALA A 219 -31.65 -27.62 -7.51
C ALA A 219 -31.32 -26.14 -7.85
N GLN A 220 -32.04 -25.20 -7.24
CA GLN A 220 -31.93 -23.77 -7.49
C GLN A 220 -30.86 -23.09 -6.60
N TYR A 221 -30.35 -23.77 -5.57
CA TYR A 221 -29.40 -23.22 -4.60
C TYR A 221 -27.94 -23.52 -4.94
N CYS A 222 -27.01 -22.68 -4.48
CA CYS A 222 -25.58 -22.89 -4.72
C CYS A 222 -25.01 -24.04 -3.87
N ASP A 223 -24.08 -24.80 -4.43
CA ASP A 223 -23.36 -25.85 -3.73
C ASP A 223 -22.18 -25.28 -2.91
N LEU A 224 -22.11 -25.60 -1.61
CA LEU A 224 -21.02 -25.18 -0.73
C LEU A 224 -19.66 -25.76 -1.16
N HIS A 225 -19.62 -26.95 -1.75
CA HIS A 225 -18.38 -27.55 -2.25
C HIS A 225 -17.82 -26.76 -3.43
N SER A 226 -18.71 -26.18 -4.24
CA SER A 226 -18.36 -25.31 -5.36
C SER A 226 -17.95 -23.89 -4.95
N GLY A 227 -18.13 -23.53 -3.68
CA GLY A 227 -17.95 -22.19 -3.16
C GLY A 227 -19.17 -21.29 -3.41
N ILE A 228 -19.64 -20.64 -2.34
CA ILE A 228 -20.76 -19.70 -2.36
C ILE A 228 -20.22 -18.30 -2.07
N VAL A 229 -20.43 -17.37 -2.99
CA VAL A 229 -20.07 -15.96 -2.83
C VAL A 229 -21.30 -15.17 -2.41
N LEU A 230 -21.20 -14.50 -1.26
CA LEU A 230 -22.22 -13.63 -0.69
C LEU A 230 -21.69 -12.20 -0.60
N SER A 231 -22.48 -11.24 -1.04
CA SER A 231 -22.22 -9.82 -0.78
C SER A 231 -22.50 -9.45 0.69
N SER A 232 -21.84 -8.40 1.17
CA SER A 232 -22.07 -7.83 2.50
C SER A 232 -23.54 -7.41 2.73
N SER A 233 -24.25 -6.97 1.69
CA SER A 233 -25.67 -6.61 1.78
C SER A 233 -26.55 -7.84 2.02
N VAL A 234 -26.27 -8.97 1.38
CA VAL A 234 -26.99 -10.23 1.61
C VAL A 234 -26.78 -10.73 3.04
N ILE A 235 -25.55 -10.73 3.56
CA ILE A 235 -25.30 -11.12 4.95
C ILE A 235 -26.00 -10.20 5.94
N ARG A 236 -26.06 -8.89 5.66
CA ARG A 236 -26.81 -7.93 6.50
C ARG A 236 -28.30 -8.27 6.58
N LYS A 237 -28.90 -8.67 5.46
CA LYS A 237 -30.31 -9.11 5.40
C LYS A 237 -30.53 -10.45 6.11
N ILE A 238 -29.58 -11.38 5.98
CA ILE A 238 -29.60 -12.65 6.70
C ILE A 238 -29.54 -12.41 8.22
N ARG A 239 -28.67 -11.50 8.68
CA ARG A 239 -28.57 -11.14 10.10
C ARG A 239 -29.91 -10.68 10.68
N ALA A 240 -30.66 -9.88 9.93
CA ALA A 240 -31.97 -9.40 10.36
C ALA A 240 -33.05 -10.50 10.45
N ASN A 241 -32.91 -11.57 9.65
CA ASN A 241 -33.88 -12.66 9.55
C ASN A 241 -33.33 -14.01 10.06
N LEU A 242 -32.26 -13.98 10.86
CA LEU A 242 -31.54 -15.19 11.27
C LEU A 242 -32.44 -16.13 12.09
N ASP A 243 -33.34 -15.59 12.90
CA ASP A 243 -34.31 -16.35 13.68
C ASP A 243 -35.23 -17.22 12.80
N TRP A 244 -35.65 -16.68 11.66
CA TRP A 244 -36.43 -17.45 10.69
C TRP A 244 -35.59 -18.56 10.07
N CYS A 245 -34.34 -18.27 9.71
CA CYS A 245 -33.44 -19.26 9.10
C CYS A 245 -33.14 -20.44 10.02
N VAL A 246 -32.92 -20.17 11.31
CA VAL A 246 -32.70 -21.20 12.34
C VAL A 246 -33.95 -22.05 12.57
N ARG A 247 -35.15 -21.45 12.57
CA ARG A 247 -36.41 -22.21 12.76
C ARG A 247 -36.76 -23.10 11.55
N ASN A 248 -36.34 -22.72 10.35
CA ASN A 248 -36.63 -23.42 9.11
C ASN A 248 -35.46 -24.30 8.62
N SER A 249 -34.55 -24.69 9.52
CA SER A 249 -33.44 -25.60 9.23
C SER A 249 -33.91 -27.06 9.20
N VAL A 250 -34.47 -27.49 8.07
CA VAL A 250 -35.12 -28.81 7.95
C VAL A 250 -34.12 -29.95 7.65
N SER A 251 -33.06 -29.69 6.88
CA SER A 251 -32.13 -30.71 6.39
C SER A 251 -30.73 -30.62 7.03
N ASN A 252 -29.99 -31.73 7.04
CA ASN A 252 -28.56 -31.73 7.40
C ASN A 252 -27.64 -31.22 6.26
N GLN A 253 -28.20 -30.99 5.06
CA GLN A 253 -27.46 -30.42 3.93
C GLN A 253 -27.30 -28.91 4.13
N HIS A 254 -26.06 -28.47 4.36
CA HIS A 254 -25.76 -27.05 4.60
C HIS A 254 -26.13 -26.15 3.41
N ASN A 255 -25.95 -26.63 2.17
CA ASN A 255 -26.26 -25.91 0.93
C ASN A 255 -27.71 -25.43 0.89
N LEU A 256 -28.66 -26.34 1.17
CA LEU A 256 -30.09 -26.07 1.14
C LEU A 256 -30.49 -25.09 2.23
N ASN A 257 -29.94 -25.24 3.43
CA ASN A 257 -30.23 -24.36 4.56
C ASN A 257 -29.75 -22.92 4.29
N ILE A 258 -28.54 -22.76 3.71
CA ILE A 258 -28.02 -21.44 3.29
C ILE A 258 -28.90 -20.86 2.18
N GLY A 259 -29.20 -21.66 1.14
CA GLY A 259 -30.01 -21.22 0.00
C GLY A 259 -31.41 -20.75 0.40
N ARG A 260 -32.12 -21.51 1.24
CA ARG A 260 -33.46 -21.13 1.76
C ARG A 260 -33.41 -19.84 2.58
N CYS A 261 -32.36 -19.67 3.38
CA CYS A 261 -32.16 -18.46 4.17
C CYS A 261 -31.89 -17.22 3.31
N VAL A 262 -31.05 -17.36 2.28
CA VAL A 262 -30.80 -16.31 1.29
C VAL A 262 -32.09 -15.96 0.57
N LYS A 263 -32.82 -16.95 0.05
CA LYS A 263 -34.09 -16.75 -0.67
C LYS A 263 -35.11 -15.95 0.14
N TYR A 264 -35.30 -16.31 1.42
CA TYR A 264 -36.19 -15.58 2.30
C TYR A 264 -35.69 -14.16 2.63
N SER A 265 -34.39 -14.02 2.91
CA SER A 265 -33.84 -12.76 3.43
C SER A 265 -33.57 -11.70 2.36
N SER A 266 -33.02 -12.11 1.21
CA SER A 266 -32.61 -11.20 0.13
C SER A 266 -33.57 -11.20 -1.06
N LYS A 267 -34.58 -12.09 -1.08
CA LYS A 267 -35.51 -12.28 -2.21
C LYS A 267 -34.83 -12.70 -3.51
N ILE A 268 -33.67 -13.36 -3.41
CA ILE A 268 -32.98 -13.96 -4.55
C ILE A 268 -33.45 -15.40 -4.68
N ASP A 269 -34.17 -15.72 -5.75
CA ASP A 269 -34.77 -17.03 -5.91
C ASP A 269 -33.77 -18.13 -6.31
N SER A 270 -32.69 -17.78 -7.01
CA SER A 270 -31.71 -18.75 -7.52
C SER A 270 -30.25 -18.36 -7.35
N CYS A 271 -29.41 -19.39 -7.27
CA CYS A 271 -27.97 -19.29 -7.42
C CYS A 271 -27.61 -18.69 -8.78
N GLN A 272 -26.78 -17.65 -8.78
CA GLN A 272 -26.32 -16.98 -10.00
C GLN A 272 -24.92 -17.49 -10.37
N SER A 273 -24.76 -18.08 -11.54
CA SER A 273 -23.43 -18.47 -12.06
C SER A 273 -22.64 -17.28 -12.60
N SER A 274 -23.34 -16.23 -13.01
CA SER A 274 -22.76 -14.98 -13.49
C SER A 274 -23.55 -13.76 -13.03
N TRP A 275 -22.85 -12.64 -12.85
CA TRP A 275 -23.43 -11.34 -12.57
C TRP A 275 -22.72 -10.29 -13.42
N GLN A 276 -23.46 -9.50 -14.21
CA GLN A 276 -22.90 -8.46 -15.09
C GLN A 276 -21.79 -8.94 -16.04
N GLY A 277 -21.88 -10.19 -16.53
CA GLY A 277 -20.86 -10.79 -17.41
C GLY A 277 -19.61 -11.31 -16.68
N ILE A 278 -19.60 -11.25 -15.35
CA ILE A 278 -18.54 -11.78 -14.49
C ILE A 278 -19.00 -13.14 -13.95
N ASN A 279 -18.22 -14.19 -14.20
CA ASN A 279 -18.61 -15.56 -13.90
C ASN A 279 -17.72 -16.12 -12.78
N VAL A 280 -18.33 -16.69 -11.74
CA VAL A 280 -17.60 -17.46 -10.72
C VAL A 280 -17.89 -18.93 -10.99
N THR A 281 -16.99 -19.57 -11.74
CA THR A 281 -17.14 -20.96 -12.16
C THR A 281 -16.44 -21.90 -11.19
N SER A 282 -16.99 -23.11 -11.10
CA SER A 282 -16.38 -24.20 -10.36
C SER A 282 -16.17 -25.41 -11.26
N TYR A 283 -15.23 -26.28 -10.90
CA TYR A 283 -14.92 -27.50 -11.65
C TYR A 283 -15.04 -28.72 -10.73
N LYS A 284 -15.87 -29.68 -11.14
CA LYS A 284 -16.14 -30.91 -10.39
C LYS A 284 -15.26 -32.07 -10.88
N LEU A 285 -14.53 -32.70 -9.97
CA LEU A 285 -13.70 -33.86 -10.20
C LEU A 285 -14.55 -35.14 -10.05
N ASN A 286 -15.13 -35.64 -11.14
CA ASN A 286 -16.00 -36.83 -11.10
C ASN A 286 -15.24 -38.18 -11.23
N SER A 287 -14.03 -38.21 -11.80
CA SER A 287 -13.32 -39.49 -12.05
C SER A 287 -11.79 -39.41 -12.08
N TYR A 288 -11.22 -38.21 -11.95
CA TYR A 288 -9.79 -38.01 -12.13
C TYR A 288 -9.04 -37.93 -10.80
N LYS A 289 -7.91 -38.64 -10.72
CA LYS A 289 -6.94 -38.40 -9.64
C LYS A 289 -5.95 -37.36 -10.12
N ILE A 290 -5.91 -36.20 -9.47
CA ILE A 290 -5.12 -35.04 -9.91
C ILE A 290 -3.65 -35.43 -10.13
N TYR A 291 -3.04 -36.16 -9.20
CA TYR A 291 -1.65 -36.63 -9.34
C TYR A 291 -1.34 -37.36 -10.66
N ARG A 292 -2.28 -38.14 -11.20
CA ARG A 292 -2.08 -38.91 -12.44
C ARG A 292 -2.59 -38.18 -13.68
N ASP A 293 -3.77 -37.58 -13.57
CA ASP A 293 -4.56 -37.16 -14.72
C ASP A 293 -4.44 -35.65 -15.01
N LEU A 294 -3.64 -34.89 -14.24
CA LEU A 294 -3.42 -33.44 -14.44
C LEU A 294 -2.99 -33.10 -15.88
N HIS A 295 -2.23 -33.98 -16.54
CA HIS A 295 -1.83 -33.77 -17.94
C HIS A 295 -3.03 -33.75 -18.90
N MET A 296 -4.12 -34.44 -18.60
CA MET A 296 -5.33 -34.39 -19.43
C MET A 296 -6.16 -33.16 -19.09
N ILE A 297 -6.40 -32.92 -17.80
CA ILE A 297 -7.28 -31.86 -17.31
C ILE A 297 -6.72 -30.46 -17.61
N LYS A 298 -5.39 -30.29 -17.65
CA LYS A 298 -4.75 -28.99 -17.96
C LYS A 298 -5.16 -28.40 -19.32
N HIS A 299 -5.60 -29.25 -20.25
CA HIS A 299 -6.01 -28.81 -21.60
C HIS A 299 -7.46 -28.30 -21.62
N GLU A 300 -8.24 -28.56 -20.57
CA GLU A 300 -9.62 -28.12 -20.48
C GLU A 300 -9.70 -26.65 -20.07
N ALA A 301 -10.35 -25.84 -20.91
CA ALA A 301 -10.58 -24.43 -20.60
C ALA A 301 -11.48 -24.23 -19.37
N ALA A 302 -12.39 -25.15 -19.10
CA ALA A 302 -13.27 -25.11 -17.93
C ALA A 302 -12.49 -25.23 -16.62
N PHE A 303 -11.48 -26.10 -16.59
CA PHE A 303 -10.59 -26.28 -15.44
C PHE A 303 -9.73 -25.04 -15.19
N ASN A 304 -9.09 -24.50 -16.24
CA ASN A 304 -8.21 -23.34 -16.11
C ASN A 304 -8.94 -22.05 -15.74
N ARG A 305 -10.22 -21.95 -16.10
CA ARG A 305 -11.07 -20.80 -15.73
C ARG A 305 -11.78 -20.98 -14.39
N ALA A 306 -11.69 -22.14 -13.73
CA ALA A 306 -12.42 -22.39 -12.49
C ALA A 306 -11.82 -21.63 -11.30
N SER A 307 -12.69 -20.95 -10.55
CA SER A 307 -12.33 -20.30 -9.28
C SER A 307 -12.22 -21.30 -8.13
N VAL A 308 -13.02 -22.37 -8.17
CA VAL A 308 -13.02 -23.44 -7.15
C VAL A 308 -13.00 -24.81 -7.82
N ILE A 309 -12.16 -25.72 -7.31
CA ILE A 309 -12.05 -27.10 -7.78
C ILE A 309 -12.39 -28.03 -6.62
N TYR A 310 -13.31 -28.98 -6.83
CA TYR A 310 -13.82 -29.88 -5.80
C TYR A 310 -14.30 -31.20 -6.44
N PRO A 311 -14.50 -32.29 -5.69
CA PRO A 311 -14.02 -32.52 -4.33
C PRO A 311 -12.55 -32.97 -4.33
N ILE A 312 -11.78 -32.47 -3.38
CA ILE A 312 -10.40 -32.89 -3.13
C ILE A 312 -10.36 -33.67 -1.83
N THR A 313 -9.70 -34.83 -1.88
CA THR A 313 -9.64 -35.78 -0.76
C THR A 313 -8.30 -35.77 -0.05
N THR A 314 -7.21 -35.34 -0.69
CA THR A 314 -5.86 -35.37 -0.11
C THR A 314 -5.21 -33.99 -0.04
N ALA A 315 -4.37 -33.77 0.98
CA ALA A 315 -3.66 -32.50 1.15
C ALA A 315 -2.59 -32.27 0.05
N ASP A 316 -2.00 -33.34 -0.49
CA ASP A 316 -0.98 -33.25 -1.54
C ASP A 316 -1.57 -32.71 -2.85
N ASP A 317 -2.81 -33.09 -3.17
CA ASP A 317 -3.53 -32.58 -4.34
C ASP A 317 -3.76 -31.06 -4.25
N PHE A 318 -3.97 -30.49 -3.05
CA PHE A 318 -4.05 -29.03 -2.86
C PHE A 318 -2.74 -28.34 -3.27
N TYR A 319 -1.59 -28.88 -2.85
CA TYR A 319 -0.29 -28.31 -3.19
C TYR A 319 0.05 -28.47 -4.67
N LEU A 320 -0.31 -29.60 -5.27
CA LEU A 320 -0.11 -29.86 -6.70
C LEU A 320 -0.92 -28.89 -7.57
N LEU A 321 -2.21 -28.70 -7.25
CA LEU A 321 -3.04 -27.70 -7.91
C LEU A 321 -2.47 -26.28 -7.72
N HIS A 322 -2.03 -25.96 -6.49
CA HIS A 322 -1.44 -24.66 -6.21
C HIS A 322 -0.18 -24.37 -7.02
N ALA A 323 0.71 -25.35 -7.14
CA ALA A 323 1.91 -25.25 -7.97
C ALA A 323 1.54 -25.05 -9.45
N TYR A 324 0.55 -25.80 -9.96
CA TYR A 324 0.06 -25.67 -11.33
C TYR A 324 -0.49 -24.28 -11.63
N PHE A 325 -1.46 -23.79 -10.84
CA PHE A 325 -2.06 -22.47 -11.07
C PHE A 325 -1.07 -21.32 -10.85
N SER A 326 -0.13 -21.48 -9.91
CA SER A 326 0.94 -20.50 -9.73
C SER A 326 1.86 -20.41 -10.95
N ARG A 327 2.17 -21.55 -11.57
CA ARG A 327 2.93 -21.58 -12.83
C ARG A 327 2.16 -20.93 -13.98
N VAL A 328 0.88 -21.27 -14.17
CA VAL A 328 0.03 -20.69 -15.23
C VAL A 328 -0.04 -19.17 -15.08
N HIS A 329 -0.22 -18.68 -13.86
CA HIS A 329 -0.26 -17.24 -13.58
C HIS A 329 1.09 -16.56 -13.85
N LEU A 330 2.21 -17.22 -13.52
CA LEU A 330 3.55 -16.71 -13.81
C LEU A 330 3.81 -16.60 -15.32
N GLU A 331 3.37 -17.60 -16.09
CA GLU A 331 3.47 -17.57 -17.57
C GLU A 331 2.63 -16.42 -18.15
N GLN A 332 1.41 -16.19 -17.64
CA GLN A 332 0.57 -15.04 -18.04
C GLN A 332 1.22 -13.69 -17.72
N ILE A 333 1.78 -13.54 -16.51
CA ILE A 333 2.48 -12.31 -16.11
C ILE A 333 3.69 -12.06 -17.01
N ASN A 334 4.47 -13.10 -17.32
CA ASN A 334 5.64 -12.96 -18.19
C ASN A 334 5.23 -12.56 -19.62
N ALA A 335 4.15 -13.13 -20.16
CA ALA A 335 3.63 -12.75 -21.47
C ALA A 335 3.14 -11.29 -21.48
N ALA A 336 2.39 -10.87 -20.45
CA ALA A 336 1.93 -9.48 -20.31
C ALA A 336 3.11 -8.51 -20.16
N LYS A 337 4.14 -8.88 -19.39
CA LYS A 337 5.38 -8.12 -19.26
C LYS A 337 6.07 -7.94 -20.61
N GLU A 338 6.20 -9.01 -21.38
CA GLU A 338 6.84 -8.96 -22.69
C GLU A 338 6.06 -8.09 -23.68
N GLN A 339 4.73 -8.19 -23.67
CA GLN A 339 3.86 -7.32 -24.46
C GLN A 339 4.06 -5.84 -24.10
N ILE A 340 4.04 -5.52 -22.80
CA ILE A 340 4.28 -4.15 -22.33
C ILE A 340 5.68 -3.66 -22.74
N HIS A 341 6.71 -4.51 -22.69
CA HIS A 341 8.04 -4.17 -23.18
C HIS A 341 8.06 -3.90 -24.70
N GLN A 342 7.34 -4.69 -25.48
CA GLN A 342 7.22 -4.48 -26.92
C GLN A 342 6.48 -3.17 -27.22
N GLU A 343 5.37 -2.89 -26.55
CA GLU A 343 4.64 -1.62 -26.68
C GLU A 343 5.52 -0.43 -26.27
N ALA A 344 6.23 -0.53 -25.15
CA ALA A 344 7.15 0.51 -24.70
C ALA A 344 8.31 0.74 -25.69
N SER A 345 8.87 -0.32 -26.29
CA SER A 345 9.93 -0.19 -27.29
C SER A 345 9.41 0.36 -28.63
N ALA A 346 8.19 0.04 -29.03
CA ALA A 346 7.53 0.63 -30.19
C ALA A 346 7.26 2.13 -29.98
N ILE A 347 6.77 2.52 -28.80
CA ILE A 347 6.57 3.93 -28.43
C ILE A 347 7.91 4.69 -28.38
N SER A 348 8.95 4.01 -27.87
CA SER A 348 10.31 4.56 -27.80
C SER A 348 10.83 4.96 -29.18
N ASN A 349 10.51 4.22 -30.25
CA ASN A 349 10.98 4.48 -31.62
C ASN A 349 12.51 4.80 -31.69
N GLY A 350 13.30 4.10 -30.89
CA GLY A 350 14.75 4.28 -30.78
C GLY A 350 15.23 5.51 -29.97
N THR A 351 14.34 6.19 -29.23
CA THR A 351 14.70 7.36 -28.39
C THR A 351 15.19 6.98 -26.99
N LEU A 352 14.80 5.83 -26.45
CA LEU A 352 15.47 5.26 -25.27
C LEU A 352 16.76 4.59 -25.74
N SER A 353 17.91 5.11 -25.31
CA SER A 353 19.18 4.45 -25.61
C SER A 353 19.28 3.10 -24.90
N ASN A 354 20.10 2.23 -25.47
CA ASN A 354 20.45 0.94 -24.86
C ASN A 354 21.48 1.09 -23.72
N ASP A 355 21.88 2.31 -23.37
CA ASP A 355 22.79 2.51 -22.25
C ASP A 355 22.01 2.34 -20.93
N ILE A 356 22.45 1.37 -20.12
CA ILE A 356 21.87 1.06 -18.80
C ILE A 356 21.84 2.31 -17.91
N LEU A 357 22.76 3.23 -18.14
CA LEU A 357 22.87 4.50 -17.42
C LEU A 357 21.77 5.49 -17.80
N GLU A 358 21.34 5.54 -19.06
CA GLU A 358 20.21 6.37 -19.49
C GLU A 358 18.86 5.77 -19.10
N VAL A 359 18.77 4.44 -18.98
CA VAL A 359 17.57 3.75 -18.44
C VAL A 359 17.34 4.10 -16.96
N ARG A 360 18.38 4.53 -16.24
CA ARG A 360 18.32 4.97 -14.82
C ARG A 360 18.47 6.49 -14.67
N TRP A 361 17.91 7.25 -15.61
CA TRP A 361 17.95 8.71 -15.55
C TRP A 361 17.07 9.29 -14.40
N PRO A 362 17.56 10.30 -13.64
CA PRO A 362 18.92 10.83 -13.59
C PRO A 362 19.83 9.95 -12.70
N LEU A 363 21.09 9.79 -13.11
CA LEU A 363 22.10 9.04 -12.36
C LEU A 363 22.40 9.71 -11.01
N GLY A 364 22.57 8.90 -9.97
CA GLY A 364 22.86 9.38 -8.62
C GLY A 364 21.65 9.99 -7.89
N VAL A 365 20.49 10.06 -8.54
CA VAL A 365 19.23 10.46 -7.89
C VAL A 365 18.52 9.21 -7.36
N PRO A 366 18.07 9.20 -6.10
CA PRO A 366 17.30 8.08 -5.57
C PRO A 366 15.98 7.92 -6.33
N LYS A 367 15.49 6.68 -6.41
CA LYS A 367 14.20 6.38 -7.05
C LYS A 367 13.06 7.03 -6.25
N PRO A 368 11.95 7.40 -6.92
CA PRO A 368 10.74 7.80 -6.21
C PRO A 368 10.31 6.73 -5.22
N ASN A 369 9.77 7.13 -4.07
CA ASN A 369 9.28 6.18 -3.10
C ASN A 369 8.04 5.45 -3.67
N PRO A 370 8.04 4.12 -3.79
CA PRO A 370 6.84 3.41 -4.23
C PRO A 370 5.72 3.59 -3.20
N SER A 371 4.51 3.88 -3.68
CA SER A 371 3.34 3.97 -2.80
C SER A 371 2.98 2.57 -2.28
N GLU A 372 2.92 2.39 -0.95
CA GLU A 372 2.53 1.12 -0.33
C GLU A 372 1.04 0.80 -0.58
N SER A 373 0.19 1.83 -0.56
CA SER A 373 -1.23 1.73 -0.85
C SER A 373 -1.63 2.60 -2.03
N ARG A 374 -2.76 2.27 -2.65
CA ARG A 374 -3.41 3.12 -3.69
C ARG A 374 -3.79 4.52 -3.19
N HIS A 375 -3.80 4.72 -1.87
CA HIS A 375 -4.14 5.99 -1.23
C HIS A 375 -2.91 6.87 -0.96
N ASP A 376 -1.70 6.30 -0.99
CA ASP A 376 -0.43 7.01 -0.76
C ASP A 376 0.20 7.50 -2.07
N ILE A 377 -0.61 7.56 -3.13
CA ILE A 377 -0.17 8.02 -4.45
C ILE A 377 -0.03 9.54 -4.39
N ILE A 378 1.20 10.03 -4.53
CA ILE A 378 1.50 11.45 -4.66
C ILE A 378 0.98 11.94 -6.03
N PRO A 379 0.00 12.86 -6.08
CA PRO A 379 -0.60 13.32 -7.33
C PRO A 379 0.32 14.31 -8.07
N TRP A 380 0.09 14.42 -9.38
CA TRP A 380 0.67 15.47 -10.21
C TRP A 380 -0.21 16.72 -10.16
N THR A 381 0.36 17.86 -9.76
CA THR A 381 -0.33 19.15 -9.80
C THR A 381 -0.09 19.81 -11.16
N HIS A 382 -1.15 20.19 -11.85
CA HIS A 382 -1.07 20.92 -13.12
C HIS A 382 -0.74 22.39 -12.88
N LEU A 383 0.10 22.99 -13.73
CA LEU A 383 0.64 24.33 -13.59
C LEU A 383 0.70 25.04 -14.94
N ASN A 384 0.45 26.34 -14.91
CA ASN A 384 0.91 27.30 -15.90
C ASN A 384 2.09 28.12 -15.35
N LEU A 385 2.59 29.08 -16.12
CA LEU A 385 3.66 29.99 -15.66
C LEU A 385 3.23 30.88 -14.49
N THR A 386 1.93 31.06 -14.27
CA THR A 386 1.38 32.01 -13.29
C THR A 386 0.51 31.37 -12.21
N HIS A 387 -0.13 30.23 -12.49
CA HIS A 387 -1.09 29.60 -11.59
C HIS A 387 -0.89 28.09 -11.49
N SER A 388 -1.18 27.52 -10.32
CA SER A 388 -1.38 26.09 -10.11
C SER A 388 -2.88 25.76 -10.12
N PHE A 389 -3.24 24.66 -10.76
CA PHE A 389 -4.60 24.15 -10.86
C PHE A 389 -4.77 22.94 -9.96
N MET A 390 -5.94 22.84 -9.30
CA MET A 390 -6.29 21.76 -8.38
C MET A 390 -5.20 21.53 -7.34
N TYR A 391 -4.78 22.60 -6.66
CA TYR A 391 -3.69 22.55 -5.68
C TYR A 391 -4.08 21.70 -4.46
N THR A 392 -5.34 21.80 -4.03
CA THR A 392 -5.97 20.94 -3.03
C THR A 392 -7.36 20.54 -3.52
N SER A 393 -8.03 19.61 -2.82
CA SER A 393 -9.42 19.22 -3.10
C SER A 393 -10.42 20.38 -3.00
N GLU A 394 -10.04 21.47 -2.32
CA GLU A 394 -10.87 22.63 -2.04
C GLU A 394 -10.54 23.82 -2.97
N ILE A 395 -9.32 23.87 -3.50
CA ILE A 395 -8.80 25.04 -4.24
C ILE A 395 -8.54 24.66 -5.70
N ASN A 396 -9.43 25.13 -6.57
CA ASN A 396 -9.37 24.89 -8.01
C ASN A 396 -8.22 25.63 -8.70
N VAL A 397 -7.96 26.89 -8.35
CA VAL A 397 -6.91 27.71 -8.97
C VAL A 397 -6.24 28.55 -7.90
N ARG A 398 -4.90 28.55 -7.90
CA ARG A 398 -4.08 29.35 -6.98
C ARG A 398 -2.93 30.01 -7.75
N PRO A 399 -2.66 31.31 -7.56
CA PRO A 399 -1.47 31.93 -8.14
C PRO A 399 -0.19 31.30 -7.57
N LEU A 400 0.82 31.15 -8.40
CA LEU A 400 2.12 30.65 -7.95
C LEU A 400 2.74 31.63 -6.96
N SER A 401 3.39 31.08 -5.93
CA SER A 401 4.25 31.87 -5.03
C SER A 401 5.39 32.48 -5.83
N SER A 402 5.98 33.58 -5.35
CA SER A 402 7.14 34.20 -6.00
C SER A 402 8.29 33.21 -6.18
N VAL A 403 8.55 32.38 -5.16
CA VAL A 403 9.57 31.33 -5.18
C VAL A 403 9.25 30.25 -6.22
N ASP A 404 7.99 29.83 -6.30
CA ASP A 404 7.54 28.81 -7.26
C ASP A 404 7.60 29.33 -8.70
N ALA A 405 7.26 30.61 -8.92
CA ALA A 405 7.33 31.25 -10.22
C ALA A 405 8.78 31.40 -10.71
N GLU A 406 9.69 31.80 -9.81
CA GLU A 406 11.13 31.86 -10.11
C GLU A 406 11.70 30.48 -10.41
N ASP A 407 11.35 29.45 -9.64
CA ASP A 407 11.78 28.07 -9.89
C ASP A 407 11.28 27.58 -11.25
N MET A 408 9.99 27.79 -11.55
CA MET A 408 9.40 27.43 -12.84
C MET A 408 10.10 28.13 -14.01
N GLN A 409 10.48 29.40 -13.86
CA GLN A 409 11.20 30.13 -14.90
C GLN A 409 12.63 29.61 -15.08
N ASN A 410 13.33 29.29 -13.99
CA ASN A 410 14.66 28.68 -14.02
C ASN A 410 14.64 27.31 -14.70
N ILE A 411 13.63 26.48 -14.38
CA ILE A 411 13.44 25.17 -15.01
C ILE A 411 13.12 25.34 -16.50
N LEU A 412 12.19 26.24 -16.86
CA LEU A 412 11.85 26.50 -18.25
C LEU A 412 13.08 26.92 -19.06
N ASN A 413 13.89 27.85 -18.56
CA ASN A 413 15.10 28.31 -19.24
C ASN A 413 16.09 27.15 -19.48
N LYS A 414 16.31 26.29 -18.47
CA LYS A 414 17.17 25.11 -18.60
C LYS A 414 16.61 24.11 -19.62
N THR A 415 15.29 23.88 -19.64
CA THR A 415 14.66 22.99 -20.63
C THR A 415 14.78 23.50 -22.05
N ILE A 416 14.62 24.80 -22.26
CA ILE A 416 14.77 25.42 -23.58
C ILE A 416 16.22 25.28 -24.06
N LEU A 417 17.21 25.52 -23.18
CA LEU A 417 18.62 25.35 -23.51
C LEU A 417 18.94 23.91 -23.93
N GLU A 418 18.44 22.91 -23.18
CA GLU A 418 18.66 21.50 -23.53
C GLU A 418 17.92 21.11 -24.81
N ALA A 419 16.69 21.58 -25.00
CA ALA A 419 15.94 21.36 -26.23
C ALA A 419 16.67 21.90 -27.46
N HIS A 420 17.30 23.08 -27.34
CA HIS A 420 18.10 23.68 -28.41
C HIS A 420 19.41 22.91 -28.66
N ARG A 421 20.03 22.35 -27.61
CA ARG A 421 21.21 21.48 -27.72
C ARG A 421 20.89 20.19 -28.48
N SER A 422 19.78 19.52 -28.13
CA SER A 422 19.38 18.28 -28.80
C SER A 422 18.84 18.52 -30.22
N ASN A 423 18.13 19.63 -30.44
CA ASN A 423 17.48 19.95 -31.71
C ASN A 423 17.62 21.45 -32.05
N PRO A 424 18.71 21.88 -32.73
CA PRO A 424 18.97 23.29 -33.00
C PRO A 424 17.97 23.95 -33.97
N GLN A 425 17.15 23.17 -34.67
CA GLN A 425 16.16 23.70 -35.62
C GLN A 425 14.82 24.10 -34.96
N LEU A 426 14.62 23.78 -33.68
CA LEU A 426 13.39 24.05 -32.94
C LEU A 426 13.44 25.44 -32.30
N GLU A 427 12.49 26.29 -32.66
CA GLU A 427 12.29 27.62 -32.05
C GLU A 427 11.17 27.54 -31.01
N TYR A 428 11.46 27.92 -29.76
CA TYR A 428 10.47 27.90 -28.68
C TYR A 428 9.34 28.91 -28.92
N ARG A 429 8.08 28.47 -28.78
CA ARG A 429 6.89 29.32 -28.92
C ARG A 429 6.16 29.57 -27.61
N GLY A 430 6.05 28.54 -26.75
CA GLY A 430 5.32 28.67 -25.50
C GLY A 430 5.22 27.38 -24.70
N LEU A 431 4.79 27.51 -23.44
CA LEU A 431 4.44 26.38 -22.58
C LEU A 431 2.99 25.97 -22.88
N HIS A 432 2.77 24.70 -23.21
CA HIS A 432 1.42 24.16 -23.38
C HIS A 432 0.83 23.72 -22.04
N SER A 433 1.55 22.86 -21.31
CA SER A 433 1.14 22.38 -19.98
C SER A 433 2.35 21.95 -19.18
N ALA A 434 2.37 22.26 -17.89
CA ALA A 434 3.37 21.76 -16.95
C ALA A 434 2.70 20.98 -15.81
N TYR A 435 3.37 19.95 -15.31
CA TYR A 435 2.97 19.21 -14.14
C TYR A 435 4.14 19.14 -13.17
N ARG A 436 3.88 19.34 -11.88
CA ARG A 436 4.85 19.08 -10.81
C ARG A 436 4.40 17.97 -9.90
N LYS A 437 5.37 17.25 -9.36
CA LYS A 437 5.21 16.27 -8.30
C LYS A 437 6.36 16.45 -7.32
N PHE A 438 6.06 16.45 -6.02
CA PHE A 438 7.08 16.49 -4.97
C PHE A 438 7.17 15.14 -4.28
N ASP A 439 8.37 14.56 -4.28
CA ASP A 439 8.71 13.35 -3.54
C ASP A 439 9.77 13.70 -2.48
N ALA A 440 9.54 13.31 -1.23
CA ALA A 440 10.43 13.64 -0.12
C ALA A 440 11.82 12.99 -0.21
N VAL A 441 11.98 11.90 -0.98
CA VAL A 441 13.26 11.22 -1.18
C VAL A 441 13.95 11.74 -2.43
N ARG A 442 13.20 11.90 -3.52
CA ARG A 442 13.75 12.27 -4.83
C ARG A 442 13.89 13.78 -5.02
N GLY A 443 12.93 14.56 -4.55
CA GLY A 443 12.78 15.99 -4.80
C GLY A 443 11.62 16.34 -5.72
N MET A 444 11.81 17.36 -6.55
CA MET A 444 10.77 17.88 -7.44
C MET A 444 10.91 17.26 -8.83
N ASP A 445 9.88 16.56 -9.28
CA ASP A 445 9.74 16.07 -10.64
C ASP A 445 8.81 17.01 -11.43
N TYR A 446 9.23 17.39 -12.62
CA TYR A 446 8.48 18.24 -13.54
C TYR A 446 8.29 17.53 -14.88
N ARG A 447 7.07 17.58 -15.41
CA ARG A 447 6.73 17.18 -16.78
C ARG A 447 6.23 18.37 -17.54
N MET A 448 6.99 18.80 -18.54
CA MET A 448 6.71 20.02 -19.30
C MET A 448 6.46 19.67 -20.76
N HIS A 449 5.33 20.13 -21.28
CA HIS A 449 4.99 20.05 -22.69
C HIS A 449 5.19 21.43 -23.31
N LEU A 450 6.21 21.55 -24.15
CA LEU A 450 6.60 22.80 -24.77
C LEU A 450 6.23 22.77 -26.26
N SER A 451 5.66 23.88 -26.74
CA SER A 451 5.38 24.09 -28.15
C SER A 451 6.62 24.70 -28.82
N PHE A 452 7.11 24.02 -29.84
CA PHE A 452 8.18 24.51 -30.71
C PHE A 452 7.66 24.71 -32.12
N TYR A 453 8.30 25.62 -32.85
CA TYR A 453 8.17 25.75 -34.29
C TYR A 453 9.42 25.15 -34.94
N ASP A 454 9.23 24.08 -35.70
CA ASP A 454 10.31 23.41 -36.43
C ASP A 454 10.56 24.18 -37.74
N ARG A 455 11.73 24.81 -37.85
CA ARG A 455 12.10 25.57 -39.05
C ARG A 455 12.31 24.68 -40.28
N GLY A 456 12.73 23.43 -40.08
CA GLY A 456 12.95 22.47 -41.15
C GLY A 456 11.64 21.98 -41.76
N ARG A 457 10.67 21.62 -40.90
CA ARG A 457 9.37 21.09 -41.32
C ARG A 457 8.29 22.17 -41.52
N ARG A 458 8.51 23.38 -41.02
CA ARG A 458 7.55 24.51 -41.00
C ARG A 458 6.25 24.17 -40.27
N GLU A 459 6.34 23.39 -39.21
CA GLU A 459 5.19 22.94 -38.43
C GLU A 459 5.39 23.20 -36.94
N HIS A 460 4.26 23.34 -36.22
CA HIS A 460 4.27 23.38 -34.77
C HIS A 460 4.40 21.96 -34.22
N VAL A 461 5.45 21.72 -33.44
CA VAL A 461 5.75 20.43 -32.85
C VAL A 461 5.66 20.55 -31.33
N LEU A 462 4.86 19.68 -30.72
CA LEU A 462 4.83 19.53 -29.27
C LEU A 462 5.95 18.58 -28.85
N LYS A 463 6.77 18.99 -27.89
CA LYS A 463 7.82 18.15 -27.29
C LYS A 463 7.64 18.10 -25.78
N SER A 464 7.77 16.90 -25.24
CA SER A 464 7.63 16.62 -23.81
C SER A 464 9.00 16.44 -23.19
N PHE A 465 9.24 17.10 -22.07
CA PHE A 465 10.48 17.02 -21.30
C PHE A 465 10.17 16.61 -19.87
N GLU A 466 10.94 15.67 -19.35
CA GLU A 466 10.97 15.36 -17.92
C GLU A 466 12.18 16.04 -17.30
N VAL A 467 11.97 16.72 -16.16
CA VAL A 467 13.03 17.44 -15.44
C VAL A 467 12.97 17.06 -13.98
N VAL A 468 14.12 16.76 -13.39
CA VAL A 468 14.23 16.42 -11.98
C VAL A 468 15.10 17.45 -11.29
N LYS A 469 14.60 18.02 -10.20
CA LYS A 469 15.35 18.88 -9.29
C LYS A 469 15.51 18.13 -7.96
N PRO A 470 16.67 17.50 -7.72
CA PRO A 470 16.92 16.75 -6.50
C PRO A 470 16.98 17.67 -5.27
N ILE A 471 16.70 17.12 -4.08
CA ILE A 471 16.79 17.86 -2.80
C ILE A 471 18.25 18.12 -2.41
N GLY A 472 19.13 17.15 -2.67
CA GLY A 472 20.56 17.22 -2.38
C GLY A 472 21.41 17.42 -3.62
N LEU A 473 22.67 17.80 -3.40
CA LEU A 473 23.69 17.79 -4.44
C LEU A 473 24.02 16.33 -4.77
N ILE A 474 24.01 16.00 -6.06
CA ILE A 474 24.41 14.68 -6.54
C ILE A 474 25.94 14.69 -6.67
N GLU A 475 26.62 13.93 -5.82
CA GLU A 475 28.05 13.67 -5.96
C GLU A 475 28.25 12.29 -6.57
N ILE A 476 28.81 12.25 -7.78
CA ILE A 476 29.20 10.99 -8.42
C ILE A 476 30.61 10.69 -7.93
N VAL A 477 30.71 9.82 -6.92
CA VAL A 477 32.01 9.32 -6.46
C VAL A 477 32.42 8.16 -7.39
N PRO A 478 33.53 8.28 -8.16
CA PRO A 478 34.01 7.17 -8.94
C PRO A 478 34.47 6.07 -7.99
N SER A 479 33.88 4.89 -8.09
CA SER A 479 34.41 3.72 -7.39
C SER A 479 35.77 3.40 -8.00
N PRO A 480 36.86 3.31 -7.22
CA PRO A 480 38.11 2.77 -7.74
C PRO A 480 37.88 1.36 -8.26
N TYR A 481 38.54 1.01 -9.36
CA TYR A 481 38.51 -0.34 -9.91
C TYR A 481 39.28 -1.27 -8.97
N VAL A 482 38.57 -1.96 -8.09
CA VAL A 482 39.15 -2.88 -7.10
C VAL A 482 39.43 -4.23 -7.77
N THR A 483 40.69 -4.64 -7.79
CA THR A 483 41.12 -5.98 -8.20
C THR A 483 41.61 -6.74 -6.98
N GLU A 484 41.72 -8.07 -7.05
CA GLU A 484 42.28 -8.89 -5.96
C GLU A 484 43.72 -8.48 -5.56
N SER A 485 44.42 -7.74 -6.43
CA SER A 485 45.76 -7.22 -6.18
C SER A 485 45.80 -5.86 -5.48
N THR A 486 44.67 -5.18 -5.25
CA THR A 486 44.67 -3.89 -4.57
C THR A 486 44.91 -4.06 -3.08
N ARG A 487 45.88 -3.32 -2.54
CA ARG A 487 46.22 -3.35 -1.12
C ARG A 487 45.21 -2.53 -0.32
N ILE A 488 44.64 -3.13 0.73
CA ILE A 488 43.69 -2.43 1.61
C ILE A 488 44.46 -1.79 2.76
N ALA A 489 44.42 -0.45 2.85
CA ALA A 489 44.97 0.31 3.97
C ALA A 489 43.92 0.51 5.07
N ILE A 490 44.16 -0.07 6.24
CA ILE A 490 43.35 0.07 7.45
C ILE A 490 44.01 1.13 8.34
N LEU A 491 43.29 2.19 8.65
CA LEU A 491 43.74 3.25 9.54
C LEU A 491 43.06 3.08 10.90
N LEU A 492 43.85 2.86 11.95
CA LEU A 492 43.34 2.70 13.31
C LEU A 492 43.75 3.90 14.17
N PRO A 493 42.88 4.91 14.33
CA PRO A 493 43.09 5.97 15.31
C PRO A 493 42.94 5.41 16.73
N THR A 494 43.92 5.68 17.58
CA THR A 494 43.98 5.15 18.95
C THR A 494 44.27 6.27 19.94
N LEU A 495 43.42 6.35 20.96
CA LEU A 495 43.53 7.27 22.09
C LEU A 495 44.13 6.52 23.28
N GLU A 496 44.81 7.23 24.17
CA GLU A 496 45.43 6.63 25.38
C GLU A 496 44.49 5.79 26.27
N HIS A 497 43.18 6.10 26.35
CA HIS A 497 42.23 5.30 27.12
C HIS A 497 41.77 4.01 26.41
N GLN A 498 42.08 3.87 25.12
CA GLN A 498 41.67 2.74 24.25
C GLN A 498 42.84 1.81 23.92
N VAL A 499 43.97 1.93 24.63
CA VAL A 499 45.18 1.13 24.36
C VAL A 499 44.87 -0.37 24.41
N HIS A 500 44.10 -0.83 25.40
CA HIS A 500 43.75 -2.24 25.52
C HIS A 500 42.85 -2.74 24.38
N ASP A 501 41.88 -1.93 23.94
CA ASP A 501 40.99 -2.28 22.82
C ASP A 501 41.78 -2.34 21.50
N ALA A 502 42.73 -1.43 21.32
CA ALA A 502 43.64 -1.44 20.18
C ALA A 502 44.57 -2.66 20.19
N GLU A 503 45.05 -3.11 21.36
CA GLU A 503 45.84 -4.34 21.48
C GLU A 503 45.01 -5.55 21.04
N GLN A 504 43.77 -5.65 21.51
CA GLN A 504 42.86 -6.71 21.09
C GLN A 504 42.62 -6.66 19.57
N PHE A 505 42.42 -5.47 19.00
CA PHE A 505 42.24 -5.32 17.56
C PHE A 505 43.47 -5.83 16.77
N VAL A 506 44.68 -5.45 17.18
CA VAL A 506 45.91 -5.87 16.52
C VAL A 506 46.09 -7.40 16.60
N GLN A 507 45.73 -8.03 17.72
CA GLN A 507 45.76 -9.50 17.85
C GLN A 507 44.73 -10.19 16.94
N HIS A 508 43.55 -9.60 16.74
CA HIS A 508 42.57 -10.14 15.78
C HIS A 508 43.01 -9.93 14.34
N TYR A 509 43.65 -8.80 14.05
CA TYR A 509 44.23 -8.49 12.74
C TYR A 509 45.34 -9.49 12.36
N GLU A 510 46.19 -9.89 13.33
CA GLU A 510 47.18 -10.95 13.13
C GLU A 510 46.50 -12.24 12.66
N LYS A 511 45.53 -12.76 13.43
CA LYS A 511 44.84 -14.02 13.15
C LYS A 511 44.01 -14.03 11.86
N THR A 512 43.45 -12.88 11.50
CA THR A 512 42.46 -12.78 10.42
C THR A 512 43.09 -12.36 9.10
N CYS A 513 44.01 -11.40 9.11
CA CYS A 513 44.58 -10.81 7.91
C CYS A 513 46.03 -11.26 7.68
N MET A 514 46.87 -11.22 8.72
CA MET A 514 48.31 -11.52 8.55
C MET A 514 48.56 -13.03 8.37
N ASP A 515 47.90 -13.89 9.17
CA ASP A 515 48.03 -15.35 9.07
C ASP A 515 47.46 -15.89 7.73
N ASN A 516 46.42 -15.25 7.19
CA ASN A 516 45.80 -15.62 5.92
C ASN A 516 46.50 -15.01 4.69
N GLN A 517 47.55 -14.20 4.91
CA GLN A 517 48.32 -13.53 3.85
C GLN A 517 47.50 -12.57 2.97
N ASP A 518 46.51 -11.88 3.56
CA ASP A 518 45.72 -10.88 2.85
C ASP A 518 46.56 -9.64 2.51
N ASN A 519 46.38 -9.07 1.31
CA ASN A 519 47.09 -7.87 0.87
C ASN A 519 46.62 -6.61 1.60
N THR A 520 47.03 -6.48 2.86
CA THR A 520 46.56 -5.48 3.81
C THR A 520 47.72 -4.66 4.39
N PHE A 521 47.40 -3.45 4.85
CA PHE A 521 48.32 -2.55 5.52
C PHE A 521 47.63 -1.94 6.72
N LEU A 522 48.20 -2.09 7.91
CA LEU A 522 47.66 -1.46 9.12
C LEU A 522 48.52 -0.25 9.48
N MET A 523 47.89 0.92 9.58
CA MET A 523 48.50 2.13 10.12
C MET A 523 47.84 2.50 11.44
N LEU A 524 48.60 2.38 12.54
CA LEU A 524 48.19 2.83 13.86
C LEU A 524 48.44 4.34 13.99
N ILE A 525 47.43 5.10 14.39
CA ILE A 525 47.57 6.56 14.60
C ILE A 525 47.45 6.80 16.10
N PHE A 526 48.57 7.09 16.76
CA PHE A 526 48.63 7.35 18.19
C PHE A 526 48.40 8.83 18.48
N TYR A 527 47.31 9.14 19.18
CA TYR A 527 47.01 10.49 19.62
C TYR A 527 47.47 10.68 21.07
N TYR A 528 48.55 11.44 21.23
CA TYR A 528 49.12 11.82 22.52
C TYR A 528 48.45 13.08 23.06
N ARG A 529 48.14 13.09 24.35
CA ARG A 529 47.81 14.30 25.11
C ARG A 529 49.01 15.25 25.17
N ALA A 530 48.77 16.55 25.30
CA ALA A 530 49.80 17.58 25.27
C ALA A 530 50.93 17.36 26.30
N GLU A 531 50.58 16.85 27.49
CA GLU A 531 51.50 16.66 28.62
C GLU A 531 52.10 15.25 28.70
N THR A 532 51.71 14.34 27.80
CA THR A 532 52.14 12.94 27.89
C THR A 532 53.48 12.69 27.20
N PRO A 533 54.38 11.91 27.83
CA PRO A 533 55.66 11.56 27.23
C PRO A 533 55.44 10.58 26.07
N SER A 534 56.15 10.83 24.96
CA SER A 534 56.07 10.02 23.74
C SER A 534 57.37 9.25 23.43
N LYS A 535 58.31 9.23 24.39
CA LYS A 535 59.65 8.65 24.25
C LYS A 535 60.10 7.99 25.56
N GLY A 536 60.77 6.85 25.47
CA GLY A 536 61.31 6.11 26.62
C GLY A 536 60.32 5.12 27.22
N ASP A 537 60.66 4.60 28.40
CA ASP A 537 59.87 3.56 29.10
C ASP A 537 58.54 4.07 29.68
N GLU A 538 58.35 5.40 29.72
CA GLU A 538 57.11 6.05 30.16
C GLU A 538 56.10 6.30 29.02
N ASP A 539 56.38 5.84 27.80
CA ASP A 539 55.48 6.03 26.65
C ASP A 539 54.21 5.16 26.78
N VAL A 540 53.05 5.83 26.81
CA VAL A 540 51.72 5.21 26.98
C VAL A 540 51.40 4.18 25.89
N PHE A 541 51.92 4.37 24.68
CA PHE A 541 51.69 3.46 23.54
C PHE A 541 52.86 2.48 23.31
N LEU A 542 53.83 2.40 24.23
CA LEU A 542 54.97 1.47 24.13
C LEU A 542 54.55 0.00 23.94
N PRO A 543 53.54 -0.52 24.65
CA PRO A 543 53.08 -1.91 24.45
C PRO A 543 52.63 -2.18 23.00
N LEU A 544 51.86 -1.25 22.42
CA LEU A 544 51.38 -1.32 21.04
C LEU A 544 52.50 -1.19 20.01
N LYS A 545 53.49 -0.33 20.26
CA LYS A 545 54.67 -0.21 19.40
C LYS A 545 55.50 -1.49 19.40
N ASN A 546 55.70 -2.10 20.57
CA ASN A 546 56.40 -3.37 20.69
C ASN A 546 55.64 -4.51 20.01
N LEU A 547 54.31 -4.55 20.17
CA LEU A 547 53.45 -5.52 19.48
C LEU A 547 53.55 -5.35 17.95
N ALA A 548 53.39 -4.13 17.44
CA ALA A 548 53.49 -3.83 16.01
C ALA A 548 54.85 -4.21 15.42
N LEU A 549 55.95 -3.94 16.13
CA LEU A 549 57.30 -4.35 15.73
C LEU A 549 57.44 -5.88 15.71
N SER A 550 57.00 -6.56 16.76
CA SER A 550 57.10 -8.02 16.85
C SER A 550 56.35 -8.74 15.73
N LEU A 551 55.14 -8.26 15.39
CA LEU A 551 54.32 -8.82 14.33
C LEU A 551 54.88 -8.51 12.94
N THR A 552 55.41 -7.29 12.74
CA THR A 552 56.05 -6.91 11.48
C THR A 552 57.33 -7.70 11.22
N ASP A 553 58.11 -8.02 12.26
CA ASP A 553 59.28 -8.89 12.12
C ASP A 553 58.90 -10.36 11.89
N ARG A 554 57.85 -10.85 12.56
CA ARG A 554 57.33 -12.22 12.38
C ARG A 554 56.84 -12.48 10.96
N HIS A 555 56.12 -11.54 10.36
CA HIS A 555 55.50 -11.68 9.03
C HIS A 555 56.23 -10.88 7.94
N LYS A 556 57.51 -10.57 8.15
CA LYS A 556 58.32 -9.72 7.25
C LYS A 556 58.44 -10.26 5.82
N GLN A 557 58.34 -11.58 5.66
CA GLN A 557 58.46 -12.27 4.36
C GLN A 557 57.17 -12.17 3.53
N ASP A 558 56.02 -11.95 4.16
CA ASP A 558 54.69 -12.00 3.53
C ASP A 558 54.21 -10.64 3.02
N GLY A 559 55.02 -9.58 3.17
CA GLY A 559 54.69 -8.22 2.70
C GLY A 559 53.71 -7.44 3.58
N SER A 560 53.08 -8.08 4.56
CA SER A 560 52.23 -7.46 5.58
C SER A 560 53.07 -6.65 6.57
N ARG A 561 52.67 -5.39 6.82
CA ARG A 561 53.39 -4.46 7.71
C ARG A 561 52.41 -3.67 8.56
N ILE A 562 52.79 -3.45 9.81
CA ILE A 562 52.10 -2.52 10.72
C ILE A 562 53.00 -1.29 10.88
N ALA A 563 52.52 -0.13 10.44
CA ALA A 563 53.19 1.15 10.62
C ALA A 563 52.44 1.99 11.67
N TRP A 564 53.11 3.00 12.23
CA TRP A 564 52.41 3.95 13.10
C TRP A 564 52.85 5.39 12.89
N VAL A 565 51.93 6.31 13.17
CA VAL A 565 52.15 7.76 13.20
C VAL A 565 51.76 8.28 14.57
N SER A 566 52.58 9.15 15.15
CA SER A 566 52.33 9.75 16.45
C SER A 566 51.97 11.22 16.29
N ILE A 567 50.77 11.60 16.72
CA ILE A 567 50.23 12.95 16.63
C ILE A 567 50.00 13.47 18.05
N ARG A 568 50.51 14.66 18.36
CA ARG A 568 50.26 15.31 19.65
C ARG A 568 49.06 16.25 19.53
N LEU A 569 48.08 16.07 20.40
CA LEU A 569 46.87 16.87 20.47
C LEU A 569 47.15 18.22 21.15
N PRO A 570 46.43 19.29 20.76
CA PRO A 570 46.42 20.57 21.46
C PRO A 570 45.99 20.44 22.94
N PRO A 571 46.43 21.35 23.82
CA PRO A 571 46.07 21.33 25.25
C PRO A 571 44.55 21.46 25.49
N GLU A 572 43.82 22.09 24.56
CA GLU A 572 42.36 22.24 24.59
C GLU A 572 41.63 20.89 24.53
N LEU A 573 42.24 19.86 23.93
CA LEU A 573 41.71 18.51 23.74
C LEU A 573 42.35 17.50 24.70
N THR A 574 42.96 17.96 25.80
CA THR A 574 43.78 17.14 26.71
C THR A 574 43.07 16.82 28.05
N THR A 575 41.77 17.11 28.18
CA THR A 575 41.00 16.82 29.40
C THR A 575 40.87 15.32 29.70
N PRO A 576 40.83 14.89 30.98
CA PRO A 576 40.71 13.48 31.34
C PRO A 576 39.38 12.88 30.83
N PHE A 577 39.45 11.70 30.22
CA PHE A 577 38.28 10.99 29.71
C PHE A 577 37.40 10.51 30.87
N ASN A 578 36.09 10.79 30.80
CA ASN A 578 35.12 10.31 31.77
C ASN A 578 34.42 9.05 31.22
N PRO A 579 34.57 7.88 31.86
CA PRO A 579 33.97 6.63 31.38
C PRO A 579 32.43 6.65 31.37
N ASN A 580 31.78 7.54 32.14
CA ASN A 580 30.32 7.69 32.11
C ASN A 580 29.80 8.30 30.81
N ASN A 581 30.68 8.94 30.02
CA ASN A 581 30.33 9.63 28.78
C ASN A 581 30.66 8.83 27.51
N LEU A 582 30.98 7.54 27.64
CA LEU A 582 31.41 6.65 26.54
C LEU A 582 30.39 6.56 25.39
N LEU A 583 29.09 6.74 25.70
CA LEU A 583 28.00 6.78 24.71
C LEU A 583 27.84 8.16 24.03
N SER A 584 28.45 9.21 24.56
CA SER A 584 28.26 10.62 24.14
C SER A 584 29.47 11.26 23.47
N THR A 585 30.68 10.76 23.74
CA THR A 585 31.93 11.23 23.11
C THR A 585 32.97 10.11 23.12
N SER A 586 33.66 9.93 22.00
CA SER A 586 34.81 9.04 21.87
C SER A 586 36.14 9.74 22.17
N MET A 587 36.14 11.05 22.47
CA MET A 587 37.35 11.87 22.65
C MET A 587 37.49 12.42 24.08
N TYR A 588 38.68 12.96 24.36
CA TYR A 588 39.01 13.70 25.57
C TYR A 588 38.21 15.01 25.68
N GLY A 589 37.12 15.02 26.47
CA GLY A 589 36.55 16.24 27.03
C GLY A 589 35.03 16.35 27.16
N PRO A 590 34.55 17.39 27.88
CA PRO A 590 33.14 17.54 28.24
C PRO A 590 32.27 18.18 27.13
N ALA A 591 32.86 18.60 26.01
CA ALA A 591 32.14 19.33 24.96
C ALA A 591 31.85 18.44 23.74
N PRO A 592 30.58 18.12 23.43
CA PRO A 592 30.19 17.40 22.21
C PRO A 592 30.30 18.25 20.91
N GLN A 593 31.09 19.33 20.90
CA GLN A 593 31.05 20.37 19.87
C GLN A 593 32.32 20.48 18.99
N GLN A 594 33.37 19.70 19.24
CA GLN A 594 34.57 19.73 18.40
C GLN A 594 34.74 18.41 17.64
N LEU A 595 34.61 18.48 16.32
CA LEU A 595 34.88 17.38 15.39
C LEU A 595 36.37 17.39 15.05
N LEU A 596 37.09 16.30 15.34
CA LEU A 596 38.45 16.10 14.87
C LEU A 596 38.39 15.31 13.55
N SER A 597 38.68 15.99 12.44
CA SER A 597 38.79 15.35 11.13
C SER A 597 40.24 14.97 10.87
N PHE A 598 40.50 13.69 10.65
CA PHE A 598 41.78 13.20 10.15
C PHE A 598 41.68 13.00 8.63
N ALA A 599 42.60 13.60 7.88
CA ALA A 599 42.74 13.40 6.45
C ALA A 599 44.09 12.75 6.18
N ALA A 600 44.07 11.57 5.57
CA ALA A 600 45.26 10.96 4.99
C ALA A 600 45.21 11.12 3.47
N ALA A 601 46.30 11.60 2.90
CA ALA A 601 46.53 11.65 1.46
C ALA A 601 47.71 10.73 1.13
N ASP A 602 47.70 10.11 -0.06
CA ASP A 602 48.77 9.27 -0.60
C ASP A 602 49.16 8.04 0.26
N LEU A 603 48.16 7.21 0.62
CA LEU A 603 48.33 5.94 1.35
C LEU A 603 48.67 4.74 0.46
#